data_AF-A0A9P0ANH4-F1
#
_entry.id   AF-A0A9P0ANH4-F1
#
_cell.length_a   1.000
_cell.length_b   1.000
_cell.length_c   1.000
_cell.angle_alpha   90.00
_cell.angle_beta   90.00
_cell.angle_gamma   90.00
#
_symmetry.space_group_name_H-M   'P 1'
#
loop_
_entity.id
_entity.type
_entity.pdbx_description
1 polymer ?
#
loop_
_entity_poly.entity_id
_entity_poly.type
_entity_poly.pdbx_seq_one_letter_code
_entity_poly.pdbx_strand_id
1 'polypeptide(L)'
;MTMREMQRPHLLVEEEKHISSNDHYENCNLVLAQKFLFLFDVLTAFECCGVDSPRDWMPYFSLSYVPVPLSCCAHYEEKLRRGEKCYARLNESSYQLGCYTQLQTVVADHFNWMLLSGVAPTLTEMTGLMLTLIVAKAIKTDMMLKKTRPWAR
;
A
#
# COMPACT_ATOMS: atom_id res chain seq x y z
N MET A 1 17.77 -34.54 50.62
CA MET A 1 18.57 -35.57 49.91
C MET A 1 17.60 -36.70 49.53
N THR A 2 16.64 -36.43 48.64
CA THR A 2 16.61 -36.70 47.18
C THR A 2 16.62 -38.19 46.83
N MET A 3 15.43 -38.74 46.58
CA MET A 3 15.21 -39.95 45.80
C MET A 3 14.74 -39.56 44.41
N ARG A 4 15.38 -40.17 43.41
CA ARG A 4 15.02 -40.13 41.99
C ARG A 4 13.63 -40.73 41.79
N GLU A 5 12.87 -40.15 40.88
CA GLU A 5 11.92 -40.87 40.02
C GLU A 5 11.98 -40.17 38.66
N MET A 6 12.35 -40.96 37.66
CA MET A 6 12.31 -40.65 36.24
C MET A 6 10.86 -40.64 35.77
N GLN A 7 10.46 -39.65 34.99
CA GLN A 7 9.45 -39.83 33.96
C GLN A 7 9.78 -38.94 32.76
N ARG A 8 10.27 -39.57 31.68
CA ARG A 8 10.21 -39.11 30.28
C ARG A 8 9.20 -40.06 29.59
N PRO A 9 8.56 -39.79 28.42
CA PRO A 9 9.05 -38.92 27.34
C PRO A 9 7.98 -38.16 26.50
N HIS A 10 8.48 -37.43 25.48
CA HIS A 10 7.82 -36.93 24.26
C HIS A 10 6.95 -35.66 24.34
N LEU A 11 7.52 -34.51 23.96
CA LEU A 11 7.39 -34.00 22.59
C LEU A 11 8.54 -33.04 22.28
N LEU A 12 8.95 -33.02 21.02
CA LEU A 12 10.17 -32.44 20.50
C LEU A 12 10.32 -30.95 20.87
N VAL A 13 11.44 -30.63 21.55
CA VAL A 13 12.01 -29.29 21.52
C VAL A 13 12.61 -29.13 20.12
N GLU A 14 11.85 -28.55 19.21
CA GLU A 14 12.41 -28.03 17.97
C GLU A 14 13.20 -26.77 18.35
N GLU A 15 14.51 -26.81 18.11
CA GLU A 15 15.43 -25.70 18.38
C GLU A 15 14.86 -24.40 17.78
N GLU A 16 14.78 -23.34 18.59
CA GLU A 16 14.64 -21.98 18.11
C GLU A 16 15.87 -21.62 17.27
N LYS A 17 15.82 -21.97 15.98
CA LYS A 17 16.75 -21.48 14.99
C LYS A 17 16.56 -19.97 14.92
N HIS A 18 17.64 -19.24 15.20
CA HIS A 18 17.76 -17.81 14.92
C HIS A 18 17.19 -17.50 13.54
N ILE A 19 15.95 -17.00 13.48
CA ILE A 19 15.35 -16.49 12.25
C ILE A 19 16.03 -15.15 11.98
N SER A 20 17.10 -15.23 11.20
CA SER A 20 17.66 -14.10 10.50
C SER A 20 16.55 -13.49 9.64
N SER A 21 16.38 -12.17 9.72
CA SER A 21 15.31 -11.40 9.07
C SER A 21 15.25 -11.51 7.53
N ASN A 22 16.16 -12.26 6.90
CA ASN A 22 16.25 -12.42 5.45
C ASN A 22 15.47 -13.62 4.88
N ASP A 23 15.12 -14.63 5.68
CA ASP A 23 14.58 -15.89 5.13
C ASP A 23 13.05 -15.91 4.93
N HIS A 24 12.32 -14.87 5.38
CA HIS A 24 10.86 -14.84 5.24
C HIS A 24 10.34 -14.20 3.94
N TYR A 25 11.25 -13.76 3.05
CA TYR A 25 10.89 -13.15 1.76
C TYR A 25 10.86 -14.14 0.60
N GLU A 26 11.29 -15.40 0.77
CA GLU A 26 11.41 -16.33 -0.36
C GLU A 26 10.10 -16.99 -0.79
N ASN A 27 8.98 -16.81 -0.07
CA ASN A 27 7.69 -17.43 -0.42
C ASN A 27 6.48 -16.49 -0.28
N CYS A 28 6.65 -15.19 -0.54
CA CYS A 28 5.49 -14.29 -0.62
C CYS A 28 4.79 -14.47 -1.98
N ASN A 29 3.59 -15.06 -2.01
CA ASN A 29 2.76 -15.09 -3.23
C ASN A 29 2.65 -13.68 -3.83
N LEU A 30 2.63 -13.54 -5.15
CA LEU A 30 2.58 -12.24 -5.84
C LEU A 30 1.47 -11.31 -5.31
N VAL A 31 0.30 -11.87 -4.97
CA VAL A 31 -0.83 -11.13 -4.38
C VAL A 31 -0.53 -10.64 -2.96
N LEU A 32 0.17 -11.44 -2.15
CA LEU A 32 0.61 -11.06 -0.81
C LEU A 32 1.72 -10.00 -0.87
N ALA A 33 2.67 -10.17 -1.80
CA ALA A 33 3.71 -9.17 -2.05
C ALA A 33 3.09 -7.82 -2.47
N GLN A 34 2.07 -7.83 -3.34
CA GLN A 34 1.41 -6.61 -3.77
C GLN A 34 0.59 -5.93 -2.65
N LYS A 35 -0.10 -6.71 -1.81
CA LYS A 35 -0.80 -6.18 -0.63
C LYS A 35 0.18 -5.59 0.39
N PHE A 36 1.33 -6.25 0.58
CA PHE A 36 2.37 -5.79 1.49
C PHE A 36 3.02 -4.49 0.99
N LEU A 37 3.35 -4.42 -0.30
CA LEU A 37 3.88 -3.20 -0.93
C LEU A 37 2.89 -2.04 -0.81
N PHE A 38 1.61 -2.28 -1.11
CA PHE A 38 0.58 -1.24 -0.98
C PHE A 38 0.46 -0.73 0.47
N LEU A 39 0.43 -1.64 1.45
CA LEU A 39 0.35 -1.26 2.86
C LEU A 39 1.61 -0.51 3.31
N PHE A 40 2.78 -0.93 2.83
CA PHE A 40 4.05 -0.27 3.11
C PHE A 40 4.06 1.17 2.57
N ASP A 41 3.66 1.35 1.31
CA ASP A 41 3.60 2.66 0.65
C ASP A 41 2.64 3.60 1.36
N VAL A 42 1.45 3.12 1.75
CA VAL A 42 0.46 3.94 2.46
C VAL A 42 0.99 4.38 3.83
N LEU A 43 1.55 3.46 4.62
CA LEU A 43 2.04 3.78 5.97
C LEU A 43 3.22 4.76 5.94
N THR A 44 4.11 4.62 4.96
CA THR A 44 5.28 5.50 4.79
C THR A 44 4.93 6.84 4.18
N ALA A 45 4.09 6.88 3.14
CA ALA A 45 3.73 8.12 2.44
C ALA A 45 2.84 9.05 3.29
N PHE A 46 1.98 8.47 4.14
CA PHE A 46 1.11 9.24 5.02
C PHE A 46 1.65 9.39 6.44
N GLU A 47 2.84 8.87 6.74
CA GLU A 47 3.48 8.96 8.07
C GLU A 47 2.50 8.58 9.20
N CYS A 48 1.82 7.44 9.03
CA CYS A 48 0.72 7.00 9.88
C CYS A 48 0.87 5.53 10.28
N CYS A 49 0.10 5.09 11.26
CA CYS A 49 0.16 3.72 11.74
C CYS A 49 -1.17 3.19 12.25
N GLY A 50 -1.57 2.05 11.70
CA GLY A 50 -2.90 1.49 11.93
C GLY A 50 -3.99 2.29 11.21
N VAL A 51 -5.22 1.83 11.32
CA VAL A 51 -6.38 2.52 10.73
C VAL A 51 -6.68 3.75 11.57
N ASP A 52 -6.92 3.56 12.86
CA ASP A 52 -7.22 4.62 13.83
C ASP A 52 -6.02 4.89 14.72
N SER A 53 -5.22 3.87 15.04
CA SER A 53 -4.05 4.02 15.90
C SER A 53 -3.04 2.88 15.76
N PRO A 54 -1.80 3.07 16.26
CA PRO A 54 -0.83 1.99 16.37
C PRO A 54 -1.29 0.78 17.18
N ARG A 55 -2.36 0.93 17.99
CA ARG A 55 -2.92 -0.16 18.81
C ARG A 55 -3.77 -1.12 18.01
N ASP A 56 -4.11 -0.81 16.76
CA ASP A 56 -4.88 -1.71 15.90
C ASP A 56 -4.11 -3.02 15.60
N TRP A 57 -2.80 -3.01 15.85
CA TRP A 57 -1.93 -4.17 15.78
C TRP A 57 -2.01 -5.07 17.04
N MET A 58 -2.58 -4.59 18.14
CA MET A 58 -2.63 -5.30 19.43
C MET A 58 -3.39 -6.64 19.42
N PRO A 59 -4.51 -6.82 18.71
CA PRO A 59 -5.20 -8.11 18.65
C PRO A 59 -4.34 -9.24 18.05
N TYR A 60 -3.33 -8.88 17.26
CA TYR A 60 -2.40 -9.83 16.64
C TYR A 60 -1.22 -10.20 17.54
N PHE A 61 -1.00 -9.46 18.63
CA PHE A 61 0.14 -9.64 19.53
C PHE A 61 -0.27 -9.46 21.00
N SER A 62 -0.36 -10.58 21.72
CA SER A 62 -0.69 -10.65 23.14
C SER A 62 0.49 -10.32 24.06
N LEU A 63 1.12 -9.16 23.87
CA LEU A 63 2.27 -8.71 24.67
C LEU A 63 2.12 -7.24 25.11
N SER A 64 2.71 -6.89 26.25
CA SER A 64 2.83 -5.50 26.73
C SER A 64 3.58 -4.57 25.76
N TYR A 65 4.24 -5.16 24.76
CA TYR A 65 4.91 -4.49 23.65
C TYR A 65 4.28 -5.00 22.36
N VAL A 66 3.45 -4.17 21.72
CA VAL A 66 2.83 -4.51 20.44
C VAL A 66 3.84 -4.21 19.34
N PRO A 67 4.43 -5.23 18.68
CA PRO A 67 5.27 -5.01 17.53
C PRO A 67 4.41 -4.46 16.39
N VAL A 68 4.95 -3.46 15.69
CA VAL A 68 4.33 -2.85 14.51
C VAL A 68 5.23 -3.07 13.30
N PRO A 69 4.70 -3.05 12.07
CA PRO A 69 5.53 -3.10 10.87
C PRO A 69 6.58 -1.99 10.85
N LEU A 70 7.74 -2.24 10.23
CA LEU A 70 8.78 -1.21 10.11
C LEU A 70 8.32 0.05 9.37
N SER A 71 7.35 -0.07 8.44
CA SER A 71 6.75 1.07 7.73
C SER A 71 5.98 2.04 8.63
N CYS A 72 5.57 1.61 9.82
CA CYS A 72 4.90 2.45 10.82
C CYS A 72 5.92 3.30 11.62
N CYS A 73 7.22 3.20 11.32
CA CYS A 73 8.28 3.76 12.15
C CYS A 73 8.87 5.02 11.54
N ALA A 74 9.03 6.05 12.37
CA ALA A 74 9.85 7.20 12.02
C ALA A 74 11.29 6.71 11.75
N HIS A 75 11.90 7.22 10.67
CA HIS A 75 13.24 6.84 10.21
C HIS A 75 13.40 5.32 9.95
N TYR A 76 12.42 4.70 9.29
CA TYR A 76 12.42 3.26 9.04
C TYR A 76 13.69 2.77 8.33
N GLU A 77 14.30 3.55 7.43
CA GLU A 77 15.50 3.15 6.69
C GLU A 77 16.70 2.92 7.62
N GLU A 78 16.89 3.81 8.59
CA GLU A 78 17.97 3.69 9.57
C GLU A 78 17.74 2.51 10.52
N LYS A 79 16.47 2.26 10.90
CA LYS A 79 16.10 1.13 11.75
C LYS A 79 16.24 -0.20 11.02
N LEU A 80 15.90 -0.23 9.74
CA LEU A 80 16.10 -1.40 8.87
C LEU A 80 17.58 -1.74 8.76
N ARG A 81 18.45 -0.74 8.54
CA ARG A 81 19.91 -0.95 8.49
C ARG A 81 20.50 -1.43 9.82
N ARG A 82 19.92 -1.02 10.95
CA ARG A 82 20.36 -1.43 12.30
C ARG A 82 19.71 -2.71 12.79
N GLY A 83 18.73 -3.27 12.07
CA GLY A 83 17.96 -4.43 12.52
C GLY A 83 17.10 -4.15 13.76
N GLU A 84 16.71 -2.89 13.97
CA GLU A 84 15.93 -2.47 15.13
C GLU A 84 14.44 -2.83 14.97
N LYS A 85 13.83 -3.31 16.06
CA LYS A 85 12.39 -3.58 16.11
C LYS A 85 11.63 -2.31 16.48
N CYS A 86 10.40 -2.26 16.00
CA CYS A 86 9.52 -1.12 16.21
C CYS A 86 8.25 -1.53 16.96
N TYR A 87 7.76 -0.63 17.80
CA TYR A 87 6.69 -0.92 18.74
C TYR A 87 5.67 0.22 18.75
N ALA A 88 4.40 -0.12 19.02
CA ALA A 88 3.32 0.84 19.27
C ALA A 88 3.46 1.53 20.64
N ARG A 89 4.63 2.10 20.95
CA ARG A 89 4.86 2.91 22.15
C ARG A 89 4.61 4.37 21.84
N LEU A 90 3.99 5.08 22.79
CA LEU A 90 3.49 6.43 22.58
C LEU A 90 4.54 7.49 22.21
N ASN A 91 5.84 7.24 22.36
CA ASN A 91 6.79 8.36 22.46
C ASN A 91 8.09 8.29 21.66
N GLU A 92 8.40 7.32 20.79
CA GLU A 92 9.70 7.45 20.08
C GLU A 92 9.93 6.57 18.83
N SER A 93 9.19 5.48 18.61
CA SER A 93 9.53 4.55 17.52
C SER A 93 8.54 4.48 16.37
N SER A 94 7.27 4.84 16.57
CA SER A 94 6.19 4.73 15.59
C SER A 94 5.40 6.02 15.39
N TYR A 95 4.79 6.17 14.22
CA TYR A 95 3.80 7.21 13.94
C TYR A 95 2.60 7.03 14.87
N GLN A 96 2.17 8.11 15.54
CA GLN A 96 1.09 8.03 16.54
C GLN A 96 -0.30 8.27 15.94
N LEU A 97 -0.38 8.89 14.76
CA LEU A 97 -1.65 9.10 14.06
C LEU A 97 -2.07 7.84 13.30
N GLY A 98 -3.37 7.53 13.36
CA GLY A 98 -4.01 6.57 12.47
C GLY A 98 -4.08 7.08 11.04
N CYS A 99 -3.98 6.16 10.08
CA CYS A 99 -4.02 6.49 8.66
C CYS A 99 -5.37 7.03 8.20
N TYR A 100 -6.48 6.64 8.86
CA TYR A 100 -7.80 7.17 8.53
C TYR A 100 -7.88 8.68 8.80
N THR A 101 -7.49 9.11 10.00
CA THR A 101 -7.45 10.52 10.38
C THR A 101 -6.51 11.30 9.47
N GLN A 102 -5.34 10.74 9.15
CA GLN A 102 -4.37 11.45 8.32
C GLN A 102 -4.82 11.56 6.85
N LEU A 103 -5.48 10.53 6.33
CA LEU A 103 -6.12 10.59 5.03
C LEU A 103 -7.24 11.64 5.01
N GLN A 104 -8.06 11.72 6.05
CA GLN A 104 -9.09 12.76 6.16
C GLN A 104 -8.48 14.17 6.12
N THR A 105 -7.39 14.40 6.84
CA THR A 105 -6.67 15.68 6.82
C THR A 105 -6.15 15.99 5.42
N VAL A 106 -5.46 15.04 4.76
CA VAL A 106 -4.94 15.25 3.40
C VAL A 106 -6.06 15.50 2.40
N VAL A 107 -7.18 14.77 2.49
CA VAL A 107 -8.34 14.98 1.63
C VAL A 107 -8.95 16.36 1.88
N ALA A 108 -9.08 16.79 3.14
CA ALA A 108 -9.62 18.11 3.47
C ALA A 108 -8.71 19.24 2.96
N ASP A 109 -7.39 19.13 3.15
CA ASP A 109 -6.42 20.16 2.79
C ASP A 109 -6.19 20.25 1.27
N HIS A 110 -6.23 19.12 0.56
CA HIS A 110 -5.96 19.04 -0.86
C HIS A 110 -7.20 18.78 -1.73
N PHE A 111 -8.41 18.91 -1.17
CA PHE A 111 -9.66 18.65 -1.88
C PHE A 111 -9.75 19.38 -3.23
N ASN A 112 -9.34 20.66 -3.25
CA ASN A 112 -9.36 21.48 -4.46
C ASN A 112 -8.47 20.91 -5.58
N TRP A 113 -7.29 20.39 -5.22
CA TRP A 113 -6.38 19.76 -6.18
C TRP A 113 -6.93 18.44 -6.69
N MET A 114 -7.56 17.64 -5.82
CA MET A 114 -8.23 16.40 -6.22
C MET A 114 -9.38 16.69 -7.20
N LEU A 115 -10.21 17.69 -6.91
CA LEU A 115 -11.30 18.12 -7.79
C LEU A 115 -10.78 18.52 -9.17
N LEU A 116 -9.72 19.35 -9.22
CA LEU A 116 -9.10 19.78 -10.47
C LEU A 116 -8.57 18.58 -11.27
N SER A 117 -7.90 17.64 -10.60
CA SER A 117 -7.36 16.43 -11.22
C SER A 117 -8.43 15.51 -11.82
N GLY A 118 -9.67 15.55 -11.32
CA GLY A 118 -10.80 14.81 -11.89
C GLY A 118 -11.51 15.54 -13.04
N VAL A 119 -11.65 16.87 -12.93
CA VAL A 119 -12.38 17.66 -13.94
C VAL A 119 -11.54 17.89 -15.21
N ALA A 120 -10.23 18.10 -15.09
CA ALA A 120 -9.35 18.33 -16.23
C ALA A 120 -9.34 17.17 -17.27
N PRO A 121 -9.16 15.88 -16.87
CA PRO A 121 -9.14 14.78 -17.83
C PRO A 121 -10.51 14.57 -18.46
N THR A 122 -11.61 14.71 -17.71
CA THR A 122 -12.96 14.53 -18.27
C THR A 122 -13.27 15.55 -19.36
N LEU A 123 -12.86 16.82 -19.21
CA LEU A 123 -12.96 17.81 -20.30
C LEU A 123 -12.08 17.45 -21.50
N THR A 124 -10.88 16.92 -21.24
CA THR A 124 -9.95 16.48 -22.29
C THR A 124 -10.53 15.30 -23.08
N GLU A 125 -11.15 14.34 -22.41
CA GLU A 125 -11.82 13.20 -23.03
C GLU A 125 -13.01 13.66 -23.89
N MET A 126 -13.84 14.56 -23.36
CA MET A 126 -15.00 15.08 -24.10
C MET A 126 -14.58 15.84 -25.38
N THR A 127 -13.52 16.65 -25.30
CA THR A 127 -12.98 17.33 -26.48
C THR A 127 -12.36 16.36 -27.48
N GLY A 128 -11.64 15.34 -27.00
CA GLY A 128 -11.13 14.25 -27.82
C GLY A 128 -12.24 13.55 -28.60
N LEU A 129 -13.34 13.16 -27.92
CA LEU A 129 -14.50 12.52 -28.55
C LEU A 129 -15.13 13.43 -29.63
N MET A 130 -15.29 14.72 -29.35
CA MET A 130 -15.85 15.66 -30.32
C MET A 130 -14.99 15.78 -31.58
N LEU A 131 -13.67 15.88 -31.42
CA LEU A 131 -12.74 15.94 -32.55
C LEU A 131 -12.76 14.65 -33.38
N THR A 132 -12.77 13.48 -32.72
CA THR A 132 -12.88 12.19 -33.40
C THR A 132 -14.16 12.10 -34.23
N LEU A 133 -15.29 12.59 -33.71
CA LEU A 133 -16.56 12.59 -34.44
C LEU A 133 -16.55 13.54 -35.64
N ILE A 134 -15.93 14.71 -35.51
CA ILE A 134 -15.77 15.68 -36.62
C ILE A 134 -14.92 15.05 -37.73
N VAL A 135 -13.77 14.47 -37.38
CA VAL A 135 -12.88 13.80 -38.33
C VAL A 135 -13.58 12.63 -39.01
N ALA A 136 -14.29 11.79 -38.25
CA ALA A 136 -15.04 10.66 -38.80
C ALA A 136 -16.12 11.12 -39.80
N LYS A 137 -16.82 12.23 -39.51
CA LYS A 137 -17.79 12.84 -40.43
C LYS A 137 -17.12 13.39 -41.69
N ALA A 138 -15.97 14.04 -41.55
CA ALA A 138 -15.21 14.57 -42.69
C ALA A 138 -14.75 13.43 -43.62
N ILE A 139 -14.15 12.37 -43.06
CA ILE A 139 -13.71 11.19 -43.81
C ILE A 139 -14.88 10.51 -44.52
N LYS A 140 -16.00 10.32 -43.83
CA LYS A 140 -17.21 9.71 -44.42
C LYS A 140 -17.72 10.54 -45.59
N THR A 141 -17.75 11.86 -45.46
CA THR A 141 -18.17 12.77 -46.54
C THR A 141 -17.26 12.67 -47.75
N ASP A 142 -15.94 12.67 -47.54
CA ASP A 142 -14.95 12.52 -48.63
C ASP A 142 -15.11 11.18 -49.37
N MET A 143 -15.26 10.07 -48.63
CA MET A 143 -15.50 8.75 -49.21
C MET A 143 -16.79 8.71 -50.04
N MET A 144 -17.86 9.35 -49.57
CA MET A 144 -19.13 9.42 -50.31
C MET A 144 -18.98 10.26 -51.59
N LEU A 145 -18.31 11.40 -51.52
CA LEU A 145 -18.05 12.26 -52.69
C LEU A 145 -17.24 11.51 -53.75
N LYS A 146 -16.16 10.83 -53.36
CA LYS A 146 -15.33 10.03 -54.26
C LYS A 146 -16.11 8.89 -54.92
N LYS A 147 -17.05 8.26 -54.19
CA LYS A 147 -17.92 7.22 -54.74
C LYS A 147 -18.91 7.78 -55.77
N THR A 148 -19.43 8.99 -55.56
CA THR A 148 -20.40 9.63 -56.48
C THR A 148 -19.78 10.30 -57.71
N ARG A 149 -18.49 10.65 -57.69
CA ARG A 149 -17.79 11.24 -58.85
C ARG A 149 -16.56 10.42 -59.26
N PRO A 150 -16.73 9.23 -59.87
CA PRO A 150 -15.61 8.43 -60.32
C PRO A 150 -14.79 9.07 -61.46
N TRP A 151 -15.33 10.08 -62.14
CA TRP A 151 -14.78 10.67 -63.37
C TRP A 151 -14.05 12.01 -63.20
N ALA A 152 -13.90 12.54 -61.98
CA ALA A 152 -13.25 13.84 -61.74
C ALA A 152 -11.71 13.73 -61.58
N ARG A 153 -11.08 12.88 -62.39
CA ARG A 153 -9.62 12.70 -62.42
C ARG A 153 -9.10 12.91 -63.84
#